data_AF-A0A2J0Z758-F1
#
_entry.id   AF-A0A2J0Z758-F1
#
_cell.length_a   1.000
_cell.length_b   1.000
_cell.length_c   1.000
_cell.angle_alpha   90.00
_cell.angle_beta   90.00
_cell.angle_gamma   90.00
#
_symmetry.space_group_name_H-M   'P 1'
#
loop_
_entity.id
_entity.type
_entity.pdbx_description
1 polymer ?
#
loop_
_entity_poly.entity_id
_entity_poly.type
_entity_poly.pdbx_seq_one_letter_code
_entity_poly.pdbx_strand_id
1 'polypeptide(L)'
;MQRWRQRPPLWPSITTVIPFRAPSRQRPPVRREGRRPVPQVPRAPLALRSRHHRRRPRQCPSRLVPPGHPARQRHPSSRRLRRRFPSRPRARSFRRLRRPFPYRTGKMAEQALELARREIAYCETLLAKGGLNVLSETFRDTAEIKAWDHYPTGDVFDPTSGAQWFYHCHPAEEGAEEHGHFHCFLRPQGPQGPIHHLAAVGVDAHGRLLRLFTVNQWVVGDDWLGAEGTIALLPRFDVQMPRPSYLVNRWLTAIFAAYEPQITELIRERDRTLLTHRQPEGVEARQDRALEVTSEFKLSDG
;
A
#
# COMPACT_ATOMS: atom_id res chain seq x y z
N MET A 1 18.64 11.61 -19.26
CA MET A 1 17.50 11.43 -20.19
C MET A 1 16.25 11.27 -19.35
N GLN A 2 15.47 12.36 -19.25
CA GLN A 2 14.22 12.46 -18.48
C GLN A 2 13.04 12.12 -19.40
N ARG A 3 12.29 11.05 -19.11
CA ARG A 3 10.95 10.81 -19.65
C ARG A 3 10.10 10.08 -18.61
N TRP A 4 9.63 10.82 -17.61
CA TRP A 4 8.43 10.46 -16.82
C TRP A 4 7.46 11.63 -16.93
N ARG A 5 6.89 11.74 -18.12
CA ARG A 5 5.65 12.45 -18.40
C ARG A 5 4.85 11.49 -19.26
N GLN A 6 3.81 10.91 -18.69
CA GLN A 6 2.45 10.82 -19.24
C GLN A 6 1.55 10.46 -18.05
N ARG A 7 0.54 11.30 -17.80
CA ARG A 7 -0.52 11.02 -16.84
C ARG A 7 -1.41 9.91 -17.42
N PRO A 8 -2.02 9.04 -16.60
CA PRO A 8 -3.05 8.12 -17.09
C PRO A 8 -4.22 8.91 -17.71
N PRO A 9 -4.98 8.31 -18.65
CA PRO A 9 -6.07 9.01 -19.32
C PRO A 9 -7.16 9.41 -18.32
N LEU A 10 -7.69 10.62 -18.50
CA LEU A 10 -8.81 11.17 -17.73
C LEU A 10 -10.08 10.38 -18.09
N TRP A 11 -10.62 9.63 -17.14
CA TRP A 11 -12.00 9.17 -17.20
C TRP A 11 -12.94 10.37 -17.03
N PRO A 12 -14.09 10.44 -17.72
CA PRO A 12 -15.09 11.45 -17.43
C PRO A 12 -15.57 11.26 -15.99
N SER A 13 -15.15 12.17 -15.11
CA SER A 13 -15.53 12.17 -13.69
C SER A 13 -17.03 12.44 -13.56
N ILE A 14 -17.82 11.41 -13.32
CA ILE A 14 -19.12 11.59 -12.67
C ILE A 14 -18.81 11.69 -11.18
N THR A 15 -18.78 12.91 -10.66
CA THR A 15 -18.56 13.20 -9.25
C THR A 15 -19.81 12.81 -8.46
N THR A 16 -19.87 11.57 -7.99
CA THR A 16 -20.82 11.19 -6.94
C THR A 16 -20.10 11.35 -5.60
N VAL A 17 -20.42 12.42 -4.88
CA VAL A 17 -19.99 12.62 -3.49
C VAL A 17 -20.76 11.60 -2.64
N ILE A 18 -20.08 10.60 -2.10
CA ILE A 18 -20.69 9.59 -1.22
C ILE A 18 -20.67 10.14 0.21
N PRO A 19 -21.82 10.45 0.84
CA PRO A 19 -21.85 10.89 2.23
C PRO A 19 -21.57 9.70 3.16
N PHE A 20 -20.40 9.71 3.81
CA PHE A 20 -20.12 8.79 4.92
C PHE A 20 -21.00 9.16 6.14
N ARG A 21 -21.95 8.29 6.49
CA ARG A 21 -22.78 8.44 7.69
C ARG A 21 -22.14 7.65 8.84
N ALA A 22 -21.46 8.34 9.76
CA ALA A 22 -20.94 7.72 10.97
C ALA A 22 -22.06 7.03 11.76
N PRO A 23 -21.87 5.81 12.31
CA PRO A 23 -22.87 5.14 13.12
C PRO A 23 -23.23 5.99 14.34
N SER A 24 -24.53 6.08 14.65
CA SER A 24 -25.03 6.87 15.78
C SER A 24 -24.39 6.39 17.09
N ARG A 25 -23.81 7.31 17.86
CA ARG A 25 -23.33 7.06 19.22
C ARG A 25 -24.51 6.83 20.17
N GLN A 26 -25.17 5.67 20.09
CA GLN A 26 -26.01 5.23 21.20
C GLN A 26 -25.06 4.75 22.31
N ARG A 27 -24.95 5.57 23.36
CA ARG A 27 -24.23 5.19 24.58
C ARG A 27 -25.00 4.04 25.26
N PRO A 28 -24.36 2.93 25.63
CA PRO A 28 -25.01 1.93 26.47
C PRO A 28 -25.34 2.52 27.86
N PRO A 29 -26.38 2.04 28.55
CA PRO A 29 -26.77 2.55 29.85
C PRO A 29 -25.66 2.30 30.88
N VAL A 30 -25.30 3.36 31.60
CA VAL A 30 -24.28 3.33 32.67
C VAL A 30 -24.81 2.51 33.84
N ARG A 31 -24.20 1.36 34.11
CA ARG A 31 -24.35 0.67 35.41
C ARG A 31 -23.70 1.53 36.48
N ARG A 32 -24.48 1.92 37.50
CA ARG A 32 -23.96 2.55 38.73
C ARG A 32 -23.27 1.48 39.58
N GLU A 33 -21.96 1.36 39.45
CA GLU A 33 -21.14 0.61 40.41
C GLU A 33 -20.63 1.54 41.53
N GLY A 34 -20.70 1.02 42.75
CA GLY A 34 -20.42 1.73 43.99
C GLY A 34 -18.99 2.26 44.08
N ARG A 35 -18.86 3.43 44.70
CA ARG A 35 -17.59 4.12 44.96
C ARG A 35 -16.66 3.22 45.79
N ARG A 36 -15.53 2.81 45.21
CA ARG A 36 -14.34 2.40 45.97
C ARG A 36 -13.36 3.58 46.06
N PRO A 37 -12.74 3.83 47.23
CA PRO A 37 -11.83 4.97 47.40
C PRO A 37 -10.52 4.77 46.63
N VAL A 38 -10.06 5.85 45.98
CA VAL A 38 -8.79 5.92 45.24
C VAL A 38 -7.64 6.21 46.23
N PRO A 39 -6.49 5.51 46.17
CA PRO A 39 -5.32 5.83 46.99
C PRO A 39 -4.71 7.18 46.57
N GLN A 40 -4.43 8.04 47.54
CA GLN A 40 -3.79 9.34 47.30
C GLN A 40 -2.29 9.16 47.00
N VAL A 41 -1.84 9.70 45.87
CA VAL A 41 -0.42 9.82 45.51
C VAL A 41 0.06 11.22 45.91
N PRO A 42 1.19 11.38 46.64
CA PRO A 42 1.70 12.70 47.02
C PRO A 42 2.18 13.51 45.80
N ARG A 43 1.79 14.79 45.75
CA ARG A 43 2.24 15.76 44.73
C ARG A 43 3.65 16.24 45.03
N ALA A 44 4.54 16.16 44.04
CA ALA A 44 5.84 16.84 44.05
C ALA A 44 5.67 18.37 43.79
N PRO A 45 6.50 19.23 44.41
CA PRO A 45 6.35 20.68 44.31
C PRO A 45 6.83 21.26 42.97
N LEU A 46 6.12 22.30 42.51
CA LEU A 46 6.45 23.11 41.34
C LEU A 46 7.73 23.94 41.57
N ALA A 47 8.70 23.84 40.67
CA ALA A 47 9.81 24.76 40.58
C ALA A 47 9.52 25.92 39.60
N LEU A 48 10.08 27.07 39.97
CA LEU A 48 9.76 28.42 39.52
C LEU A 48 9.99 28.71 38.02
N ARG A 49 9.14 29.60 37.51
CA ARG A 49 9.32 30.38 36.29
C ARG A 49 10.45 31.41 36.48
N SER A 50 11.34 31.51 35.50
CA SER A 50 12.17 32.72 35.30
C SER A 50 11.85 33.33 33.94
N ARG A 51 11.24 34.52 33.98
CA ARG A 51 11.04 35.44 32.84
C ARG A 51 12.27 36.33 32.75
N HIS A 52 12.91 36.48 31.59
CA HIS A 52 13.65 37.71 31.27
C HIS A 52 13.57 38.12 29.79
N HIS A 53 13.01 39.31 29.63
CA HIS A 53 13.30 40.42 28.71
C HIS A 53 13.27 40.26 27.18
N ARG A 54 12.23 40.92 26.65
CA ARG A 54 12.14 41.59 25.34
C ARG A 54 13.34 42.52 25.08
N ARG A 55 13.96 42.42 23.90
CA ARG A 55 14.57 43.57 23.18
C ARG A 55 14.52 43.39 21.65
N ARG A 56 13.68 44.19 21.00
CA ARG A 56 13.77 44.80 19.66
C ARG A 56 13.09 46.18 19.80
N PRO A 57 13.43 47.25 19.05
CA PRO A 57 13.68 47.24 17.61
C PRO A 57 14.77 48.21 17.11
N ARG A 58 15.21 48.09 15.85
CA ARG A 58 15.50 49.24 14.96
C ARG A 58 15.23 48.87 13.50
N GLN A 59 14.57 49.78 12.81
CA GLN A 59 14.14 49.74 11.41
C GLN A 59 15.25 50.29 10.48
N CYS A 60 15.34 49.71 9.26
CA CYS A 60 15.44 50.26 7.88
C CYS A 60 16.21 51.57 7.59
N PRO A 61 16.84 51.75 6.38
CA PRO A 61 16.12 51.61 5.10
C PRO A 61 16.87 51.05 3.86
N SER A 62 16.02 50.84 2.86
CA SER A 62 16.14 50.43 1.46
C SER A 62 17.11 51.20 0.54
N ARG A 63 17.59 50.52 -0.53
CA ARG A 63 17.72 50.98 -1.94
C ARG A 63 18.24 49.82 -2.81
N LEU A 64 17.43 49.26 -3.71
CA LEU A 64 17.20 49.61 -5.12
C LEU A 64 18.37 49.31 -6.07
N VAL A 65 18.07 48.42 -7.03
CA VAL A 65 18.86 47.92 -8.19
C VAL A 65 18.88 48.97 -9.31
N PRO A 66 19.86 48.96 -10.24
CA PRO A 66 19.53 48.57 -11.62
C PRO A 66 20.62 47.72 -12.34
N PRO A 67 20.28 47.11 -13.49
CA PRO A 67 21.11 46.12 -14.20
C PRO A 67 21.87 46.68 -15.42
N GLY A 68 22.88 45.96 -15.90
CA GLY A 68 23.57 46.21 -17.17
C GLY A 68 23.86 44.91 -17.93
N HIS A 69 23.35 44.82 -19.17
CA HIS A 69 23.60 43.79 -20.18
C HIS A 69 24.93 44.06 -20.96
N PRO A 70 25.24 43.38 -22.10
CA PRO A 70 26.01 42.13 -22.17
C PRO A 70 27.28 42.29 -23.02
N ALA A 71 28.24 41.36 -22.92
CA ALA A 71 29.36 41.29 -23.87
C ALA A 71 29.55 39.86 -24.39
N ARG A 72 29.34 39.69 -25.69
CA ARG A 72 29.83 38.56 -26.48
C ARG A 72 31.35 38.70 -26.65
N GLN A 73 32.10 37.60 -26.62
CA GLN A 73 32.81 37.02 -27.78
C GLN A 73 33.99 36.11 -27.41
N ARG A 74 34.04 35.00 -28.17
CA ARG A 74 35.20 34.26 -28.71
C ARG A 74 35.89 33.18 -27.86
N HIS A 75 35.87 32.00 -28.48
CA HIS A 75 36.80 30.87 -28.35
C HIS A 75 38.27 31.30 -28.37
N PRO A 76 39.15 30.49 -27.75
CA PRO A 76 40.09 29.75 -28.58
C PRO A 76 40.20 28.26 -28.20
N SER A 77 40.78 27.56 -29.16
CA SER A 77 41.03 26.14 -29.30
C SER A 77 42.09 25.55 -28.36
N SER A 78 42.06 24.22 -28.29
CA SER A 78 43.18 23.29 -28.03
C SER A 78 43.62 23.04 -26.59
N ARG A 79 43.34 21.82 -26.08
CA ARG A 79 44.38 20.79 -25.84
C ARG A 79 43.76 19.52 -25.28
N ARG A 80 44.14 18.40 -25.92
CA ARG A 80 43.87 17.03 -25.48
C ARG A 80 44.51 16.81 -24.12
N LEU A 81 43.73 16.35 -23.15
CA LEU A 81 44.24 15.70 -21.94
C LEU A 81 43.48 14.38 -21.77
N ARG A 82 44.15 13.29 -22.14
CA ARG A 82 43.75 11.92 -21.84
C ARG A 82 43.69 11.78 -20.32
N ARG A 83 42.49 11.81 -19.73
CA ARG A 83 42.28 11.41 -18.34
C ARG A 83 42.27 9.89 -18.26
N ARG A 84 43.26 9.34 -17.55
CA ARG A 84 43.31 7.94 -17.11
C ARG A 84 42.09 7.67 -16.22
N PHE A 85 41.29 6.67 -16.59
CA PHE A 85 40.25 6.11 -15.73
C PHE A 85 40.91 5.30 -14.60
N PRO A 86 40.55 5.52 -13.33
CA PRO A 86 40.90 4.58 -12.28
C PRO A 86 40.03 3.33 -12.40
N SER A 87 40.69 2.19 -12.18
CA SER A 87 40.21 0.82 -12.25
C SER A 87 38.94 0.59 -11.42
N ARG A 88 37.92 -0.04 -12.02
CA ARG A 88 36.74 -0.57 -11.31
C ARG A 88 37.17 -1.64 -10.30
N PRO A 89 36.74 -1.58 -9.02
CA PRO A 89 36.91 -2.71 -8.12
C PRO A 89 36.02 -3.87 -8.56
N ARG A 90 36.60 -5.08 -8.55
CA ARG A 90 35.94 -6.34 -8.87
C ARG A 90 34.68 -6.51 -8.01
N ALA A 91 33.52 -6.67 -8.66
CA ALA A 91 32.29 -7.07 -7.99
C ALA A 91 32.52 -8.42 -7.28
N ARG A 92 32.42 -8.42 -5.94
CA ARG A 92 32.34 -9.66 -5.18
C ARG A 92 31.01 -10.33 -5.55
N SER A 93 31.10 -11.50 -6.18
CA SER A 93 29.97 -12.37 -6.45
C SER A 93 29.35 -12.82 -5.13
N PHE A 94 28.23 -12.21 -4.74
CA PHE A 94 27.39 -12.74 -3.68
C PHE A 94 26.64 -13.96 -4.20
N ARG A 95 27.34 -15.10 -4.28
CA ARG A 95 26.71 -16.41 -4.42
C ARG A 95 26.14 -16.77 -3.04
N ARG A 96 25.01 -16.15 -2.67
CA ARG A 96 24.23 -16.60 -1.52
C ARG A 96 23.77 -18.02 -1.83
N LEU A 97 24.33 -18.97 -1.09
CA LEU A 97 23.85 -20.34 -0.99
C LEU A 97 22.35 -20.27 -0.73
N ARG A 98 21.55 -20.65 -1.74
CA ARG A 98 20.14 -20.97 -1.58
C ARG A 98 20.08 -22.16 -0.63
N ARG A 99 19.95 -21.89 0.67
CA ARG A 99 19.47 -22.93 1.58
C ARG A 99 18.03 -23.24 1.14
N PRO A 100 17.70 -24.49 0.81
CA PRO A 100 16.31 -24.85 0.60
C PRO A 100 15.55 -24.48 1.87
N PHE A 101 14.43 -23.78 1.71
CA PHE A 101 13.53 -23.47 2.81
C PHE A 101 13.17 -24.81 3.48
N PRO A 102 13.31 -24.95 4.81
CA PRO A 102 12.91 -26.18 5.46
C PRO A 102 11.43 -26.42 5.15
N TYR A 103 11.14 -27.59 4.56
CA TYR A 103 9.78 -28.05 4.32
C TYR A 103 9.04 -28.04 5.68
N ARG A 104 8.07 -27.13 5.85
CA ARG A 104 7.22 -27.14 7.05
C ARG A 104 6.46 -28.47 7.03
N THR A 105 6.47 -29.19 8.15
CA THR A 105 5.58 -30.35 8.30
C THR A 105 4.13 -29.87 8.17
N GLY A 106 3.22 -30.74 7.69
CA GLY A 106 1.81 -30.37 7.47
C GLY A 106 1.16 -29.74 8.71
N LYS A 107 1.47 -30.26 9.90
CA LYS A 107 1.00 -29.71 11.18
C LYS A 107 1.51 -28.30 11.48
N MET A 108 2.77 -28.00 11.17
CA MET A 108 3.32 -26.65 11.37
C MET A 108 2.73 -25.64 10.38
N ALA A 109 2.42 -26.10 9.15
CA ALA A 109 1.73 -25.28 8.16
C ALA A 109 0.30 -24.95 8.61
N GLU A 110 -0.46 -25.95 9.07
CA GLU A 110 -1.82 -25.76 9.60
C GLU A 110 -1.86 -24.79 10.80
N GLN A 111 -0.92 -24.94 11.74
CA GLN A 111 -0.79 -24.01 12.88
C GLN A 111 -0.48 -22.58 12.45
N ALA A 112 0.34 -22.40 11.41
CA ALA A 112 0.63 -21.07 10.87
C ALA A 112 -0.60 -20.44 10.21
N LEU A 113 -1.40 -21.22 9.47
CA LEU A 113 -2.65 -20.75 8.88
C LEU A 113 -3.67 -20.35 9.95
N GLU A 114 -3.82 -21.16 11.00
CA GLU A 114 -4.71 -20.85 12.12
C GLU A 114 -4.26 -19.60 12.88
N LEU A 115 -2.96 -19.43 13.10
CA LEU A 115 -2.43 -18.19 13.68
C LEU A 115 -2.77 -16.98 12.80
N ALA A 116 -2.58 -17.08 11.49
CA ALA A 116 -2.91 -16.00 10.56
C ALA A 116 -4.41 -15.65 10.57
N ARG A 117 -5.31 -16.64 10.65
CA ARG A 117 -6.75 -16.39 10.80
C ARG A 117 -7.09 -15.68 12.11
N ARG A 118 -6.43 -16.05 13.22
CA ARG A 118 -6.58 -15.34 14.49
C ARG A 118 -6.08 -13.90 14.40
N GLU A 119 -5.02 -13.65 13.64
CA GLU A 119 -4.49 -12.31 13.41
C GLU A 119 -5.45 -11.40 12.63
N ILE A 120 -6.15 -11.96 11.63
CA ILE A 120 -7.24 -11.27 10.92
C ILE A 120 -8.33 -10.84 11.92
N ALA A 121 -8.89 -11.82 12.66
CA ALA A 121 -9.95 -11.58 13.63
C ALA A 121 -9.53 -10.62 14.76
N TYR A 122 -8.26 -10.67 15.17
CA TYR A 122 -7.70 -9.76 16.16
C TYR A 122 -7.70 -8.31 15.67
N CYS A 123 -7.23 -8.07 14.44
CA CYS A 123 -7.21 -6.74 13.84
C CYS A 123 -8.62 -6.17 13.71
N GLU A 124 -9.55 -6.96 13.19
CA GLU A 124 -10.96 -6.59 13.03
C GLU A 124 -11.62 -6.27 14.38
N THR A 125 -11.40 -7.13 15.39
CA THR A 125 -11.95 -6.93 16.75
C THR A 125 -11.40 -5.67 17.40
N LEU A 126 -10.10 -5.38 17.26
CA LEU A 126 -9.51 -4.16 17.81
C LEU A 126 -10.06 -2.90 17.16
N LEU A 127 -10.23 -2.90 15.83
CA LEU A 127 -10.86 -1.79 15.12
C LEU A 127 -12.30 -1.60 15.57
N ALA A 128 -13.06 -2.69 15.67
CA ALA A 128 -14.47 -2.65 16.09
C ALA A 128 -14.66 -2.09 17.50
N LYS A 129 -13.72 -2.33 18.44
CA LYS A 129 -13.75 -1.71 19.78
C LYS A 129 -13.72 -0.18 19.75
N GLY A 130 -13.11 0.40 18.72
CA GLY A 130 -13.09 1.84 18.46
C GLY A 130 -14.26 2.36 17.63
N GLY A 131 -15.16 1.48 17.18
CA GLY A 131 -16.17 1.81 16.17
C GLY A 131 -15.59 2.03 14.77
N LEU A 132 -14.44 1.43 14.49
CA LEU A 132 -13.70 1.53 13.24
C LEU A 132 -13.73 0.19 12.50
N ASN A 133 -13.43 0.22 11.21
CA ASN A 133 -13.14 -0.94 10.36
C ASN A 133 -11.93 -0.64 9.46
N VAL A 134 -11.50 -1.62 8.67
CA VAL A 134 -10.34 -1.49 7.78
C VAL A 134 -10.49 -0.35 6.78
N LEU A 135 -11.71 -0.08 6.30
CA LEU A 135 -11.98 1.02 5.36
C LEU A 135 -11.85 2.38 6.03
N SER A 136 -12.47 2.58 7.19
CA SER A 136 -12.39 3.83 7.95
C SER A 136 -10.94 4.20 8.33
N GLU A 137 -10.10 3.19 8.54
CA GLU A 137 -8.66 3.38 8.76
C GLU A 137 -7.91 3.74 7.49
N THR A 138 -8.22 3.06 6.37
CA THR A 138 -7.63 3.35 5.05
C THR A 138 -7.95 4.78 4.59
N PHE A 139 -9.15 5.28 4.91
CA PHE A 139 -9.59 6.65 4.56
C PHE A 139 -9.35 7.69 5.65
N ARG A 140 -8.65 7.36 6.75
CA ARG A 140 -8.52 8.22 7.93
C ARG A 140 -8.11 9.66 7.62
N ASP A 141 -7.13 9.81 6.73
CA ASP A 141 -6.54 11.11 6.37
C ASP A 141 -7.06 11.63 5.01
N THR A 142 -8.16 11.05 4.52
CA THR A 142 -8.79 11.38 3.23
C THR A 142 -10.00 12.29 3.46
N ALA A 143 -9.97 13.48 2.86
CA ALA A 143 -11.09 14.43 2.95
C ALA A 143 -12.27 14.06 2.04
N GLU A 144 -12.00 13.48 0.86
CA GLU A 144 -13.01 13.11 -0.13
C GLU A 144 -12.66 11.75 -0.73
N ILE A 145 -13.63 10.83 -0.72
CA ILE A 145 -13.50 9.49 -1.29
C ILE A 145 -14.10 9.53 -2.71
N LYS A 146 -13.30 9.12 -3.69
CA LYS A 146 -13.65 9.08 -5.11
C LYS A 146 -13.43 7.67 -5.61
N ALA A 147 -14.39 7.18 -6.40
CA ALA A 147 -14.24 5.90 -7.07
C ALA A 147 -12.97 5.92 -7.93
N TRP A 148 -12.26 4.80 -7.96
CA TRP A 148 -11.03 4.56 -8.71
C TRP A 148 -9.78 5.31 -8.26
N ASP A 149 -9.89 6.30 -7.35
CA ASP A 149 -8.72 6.92 -6.73
C ASP A 149 -8.01 5.94 -5.77
N HIS A 150 -6.69 6.09 -5.67
CA HIS A 150 -5.87 5.27 -4.78
C HIS A 150 -5.85 5.83 -3.35
N TYR A 151 -6.06 4.92 -2.40
CA TYR A 151 -6.05 5.20 -0.98
C TYR A 151 -5.12 4.23 -0.22
N PRO A 152 -4.34 4.74 0.75
CA PRO A 152 -4.08 6.17 0.99
C PRO A 152 -3.35 6.81 -0.20
N THR A 153 -3.39 8.14 -0.29
CA THR A 153 -2.70 8.86 -1.36
C THR A 153 -1.20 8.54 -1.37
N GLY A 154 -0.70 8.11 -2.54
CA GLY A 154 0.71 7.77 -2.73
C GLY A 154 1.05 6.30 -2.53
N ASP A 155 0.04 5.45 -2.30
CA ASP A 155 0.16 4.02 -1.99
C ASP A 155 0.95 3.77 -0.70
N VAL A 156 0.89 2.55 -0.18
CA VAL A 156 1.72 2.11 0.94
C VAL A 156 2.87 1.25 0.42
N PHE A 157 4.10 1.55 0.83
CA PHE A 157 5.29 0.76 0.48
C PHE A 157 6.14 0.50 1.72
N ASP A 158 6.41 -0.78 2.02
CA ASP A 158 7.40 -1.18 3.03
C ASP A 158 8.78 -1.38 2.36
N PRO A 159 9.78 -0.54 2.67
CA PRO A 159 11.13 -0.69 2.11
C PRO A 159 11.88 -1.92 2.64
N THR A 160 11.45 -2.52 3.76
CA THR A 160 12.11 -3.68 4.36
C THR A 160 11.73 -4.98 3.64
N SER A 161 10.45 -5.26 3.46
CA SER A 161 9.99 -6.45 2.73
C SER A 161 9.93 -6.24 1.21
N GLY A 162 9.68 -5.00 0.78
CA GLY A 162 9.31 -4.63 -0.59
C GLY A 162 7.81 -4.73 -0.87
N ALA A 163 6.96 -5.01 0.13
CA ALA A 163 5.51 -5.08 -0.03
C ALA A 163 4.92 -3.70 -0.34
N GLN A 164 3.95 -3.68 -1.23
CA GLN A 164 3.19 -2.47 -1.59
C GLN A 164 1.70 -2.80 -1.63
N TRP A 165 0.85 -1.86 -1.24
CA TRP A 165 -0.57 -1.95 -1.51
C TRP A 165 -1.21 -0.58 -1.73
N PHE A 166 -2.35 -0.58 -2.42
CA PHE A 166 -3.30 0.52 -2.42
C PHE A 166 -4.72 -0.05 -2.42
N TYR A 167 -5.68 0.77 -2.00
CA TYR A 167 -7.10 0.48 -2.05
C TYR A 167 -7.77 1.42 -3.05
N HIS A 168 -8.76 0.95 -3.80
CA HIS A 168 -9.72 1.83 -4.47
C HIS A 168 -11.15 1.34 -4.22
N CYS A 169 -12.12 2.26 -4.30
CA CYS A 169 -13.53 1.92 -4.25
C CYS A 169 -14.16 2.01 -5.64
N HIS A 170 -15.26 1.30 -5.82
CA HIS A 170 -16.12 1.41 -6.99
C HIS A 170 -17.16 2.51 -6.76
N PRO A 171 -17.84 2.98 -7.83
CA PRO A 171 -19.02 3.82 -7.68
C PRO A 171 -20.05 3.16 -6.74
N ALA A 172 -20.71 3.97 -5.92
CA ALA A 172 -21.79 3.46 -5.08
C ALA A 172 -22.99 3.10 -5.97
N GLU A 173 -23.15 1.80 -6.21
CA GLU A 173 -24.27 1.24 -6.96
C GLU A 173 -25.18 0.47 -6.01
N GLU A 174 -26.50 0.60 -6.20
CA GLU A 174 -27.47 -0.10 -5.37
C GLU A 174 -27.34 -1.62 -5.58
N GLY A 175 -27.19 -2.36 -4.49
CA GLY A 175 -26.99 -3.81 -4.53
C GLY A 175 -25.56 -4.27 -4.82
N ALA A 176 -24.59 -3.36 -4.93
CA ALA A 176 -23.18 -3.76 -5.05
C ALA A 176 -22.70 -4.45 -3.76
N GLU A 177 -22.28 -5.71 -3.89
CA GLU A 177 -21.68 -6.47 -2.77
C GLU A 177 -20.30 -5.94 -2.42
N GLU A 178 -19.46 -5.72 -3.44
CA GLU A 178 -18.11 -5.19 -3.29
C GLU A 178 -18.12 -3.65 -3.28
N HIS A 179 -17.61 -3.07 -2.19
CA HIS A 179 -17.36 -1.63 -2.11
C HIS A 179 -16.06 -1.24 -2.81
N GLY A 180 -15.08 -2.14 -2.78
CA GLY A 180 -13.80 -1.99 -3.47
C GLY A 180 -12.79 -3.02 -2.98
N HIS A 181 -11.55 -2.83 -3.36
CA HIS A 181 -10.52 -3.83 -3.09
C HIS A 181 -9.12 -3.24 -2.91
N PHE A 182 -8.31 -3.97 -2.15
CA PHE A 182 -6.89 -3.71 -2.00
C PHE A 182 -6.13 -4.45 -3.10
N HIS A 183 -5.31 -3.76 -3.88
CA HIS A 183 -4.31 -4.42 -4.71
C HIS A 183 -3.00 -4.55 -3.94
N CYS A 184 -2.44 -5.76 -3.90
CA CYS A 184 -1.22 -6.06 -3.18
C CYS A 184 -0.12 -6.50 -4.14
N PHE A 185 1.06 -5.92 -3.95
CA PHE A 185 2.21 -6.06 -4.82
C PHE A 185 3.49 -6.36 -4.03
N LEU A 186 4.51 -6.81 -4.75
CA LEU A 186 5.86 -6.88 -4.23
C LEU A 186 6.86 -6.25 -5.21
N ARG A 187 7.78 -5.44 -4.66
CA ARG A 187 8.96 -4.93 -5.35
C ARG A 187 10.24 -5.61 -4.84
N PRO A 188 10.67 -6.74 -5.43
CA PRO A 188 11.74 -7.56 -4.86
C PRO A 188 13.12 -6.86 -4.81
N GLN A 189 13.29 -5.78 -5.57
CA GLN A 189 14.53 -5.01 -5.69
C GLN A 189 14.40 -3.57 -5.16
N GLY A 190 13.38 -3.31 -4.32
CA GLY A 190 13.14 -2.01 -3.70
C GLY A 190 12.29 -1.06 -4.57
N PRO A 191 12.14 0.22 -4.16
CA PRO A 191 11.12 1.13 -4.69
C PRO A 191 11.27 1.48 -6.17
N GLN A 192 12.49 1.33 -6.73
CA GLN A 192 12.78 1.57 -8.15
C GLN A 192 12.94 0.27 -8.95
N GLY A 193 12.73 -0.87 -8.30
CA GLY A 193 12.76 -2.18 -8.94
C GLY A 193 11.43 -2.54 -9.60
N PRO A 194 11.38 -3.73 -10.25
CA PRO A 194 10.16 -4.21 -10.84
C PRO A 194 9.06 -4.37 -9.79
N ILE A 195 7.81 -4.16 -10.18
CA ILE A 195 6.62 -4.36 -9.34
C ILE A 195 5.82 -5.54 -9.87
N HIS A 196 5.40 -6.43 -8.98
CA HIS A 196 4.62 -7.61 -9.36
C HIS A 196 3.34 -7.65 -8.53
N HIS A 197 2.19 -7.68 -9.21
CA HIS A 197 0.90 -7.89 -8.56
C HIS A 197 0.80 -9.33 -8.05
N LEU A 198 0.44 -9.49 -6.79
CA LEU A 198 0.27 -10.79 -6.17
C LEU A 198 -1.19 -11.23 -6.26
N ALA A 199 -2.08 -10.46 -5.63
CA ALA A 199 -3.52 -10.67 -5.63
C ALA A 199 -4.23 -9.40 -5.13
N ALA A 200 -5.53 -9.32 -5.38
CA ALA A 200 -6.41 -8.32 -4.83
C ALA A 200 -7.29 -8.92 -3.71
N VAL A 201 -7.66 -8.07 -2.75
CA VAL A 201 -8.48 -8.39 -1.58
C VAL A 201 -9.75 -7.55 -1.63
N GLY A 202 -10.86 -8.17 -2.04
CA GLY A 202 -12.16 -7.52 -2.16
C GLY A 202 -12.92 -7.47 -0.84
N VAL A 203 -13.55 -6.33 -0.54
CA VAL A 203 -14.30 -6.12 0.69
C VAL A 203 -15.65 -5.46 0.46
N ASP A 204 -16.58 -5.73 1.37
CA ASP A 204 -17.88 -5.07 1.39
C ASP A 204 -17.81 -3.65 1.98
N ALA A 205 -18.95 -2.96 2.03
CA ALA A 205 -19.06 -1.61 2.59
C ALA A 205 -18.70 -1.52 4.10
N HIS A 206 -18.61 -2.66 4.79
CA HIS A 206 -18.20 -2.75 6.19
C HIS A 206 -16.73 -3.15 6.35
N GLY A 207 -16.01 -3.38 5.25
CA GLY A 207 -14.62 -3.82 5.25
C GLY A 207 -14.46 -5.31 5.56
N ARG A 208 -15.52 -6.11 5.44
CA ARG A 208 -15.46 -7.57 5.59
C ARG A 208 -14.91 -8.17 4.30
N LEU A 209 -14.02 -9.16 4.45
CA LEU A 209 -13.41 -9.88 3.34
C LEU A 209 -14.47 -10.65 2.54
N LEU A 210 -14.60 -10.35 1.24
CA LEU A 210 -15.54 -11.00 0.33
C LEU A 210 -14.87 -12.02 -0.59
N ARG A 211 -13.72 -11.64 -1.16
CA ARG A 211 -13.04 -12.44 -2.17
C ARG A 211 -11.57 -12.12 -2.30
N LEU A 212 -10.83 -13.06 -2.87
CA LEU A 212 -9.46 -12.90 -3.33
C LEU A 212 -9.43 -13.17 -4.83
N PHE A 213 -8.69 -12.37 -5.59
CA PHE A 213 -8.69 -12.52 -7.05
C PHE A 213 -7.40 -12.00 -7.68
N THR A 214 -7.14 -12.42 -8.91
CA THR A 214 -6.10 -11.83 -9.75
C THR A 214 -6.74 -11.08 -10.91
N VAL A 215 -6.02 -10.07 -11.39
CA VAL A 215 -6.45 -9.26 -12.54
C VAL A 215 -5.45 -9.38 -13.68
N ASN A 216 -5.90 -8.99 -14.87
CA ASN A 216 -5.08 -8.90 -16.05
C ASN A 216 -4.05 -7.76 -15.90
N GLN A 217 -2.90 -7.90 -16.56
CA GLN A 217 -1.79 -6.94 -16.44
C GLN A 217 -2.21 -5.52 -16.82
N TRP A 218 -3.06 -5.33 -17.83
CA TRP A 218 -3.50 -3.99 -18.23
C TRP A 218 -4.24 -3.24 -17.11
N VAL A 219 -4.84 -3.95 -16.15
CA VAL A 219 -5.56 -3.36 -15.00
C VAL A 219 -4.59 -2.67 -14.04
N VAL A 220 -3.45 -3.30 -13.78
CA VAL A 220 -2.50 -2.86 -12.74
C VAL A 220 -1.18 -2.29 -13.28
N GLY A 221 -0.89 -2.51 -14.57
CA GLY A 221 0.31 -2.03 -15.24
C GLY A 221 1.62 -2.53 -14.60
N ASP A 222 1.62 -3.72 -14.02
CA ASP A 222 2.78 -4.28 -13.32
C ASP A 222 3.85 -4.83 -14.30
N ASP A 223 5.01 -5.19 -13.77
CA ASP A 223 6.04 -5.91 -14.53
C ASP A 223 5.69 -7.40 -14.56
N TRP A 224 5.29 -7.90 -15.73
CA TRP A 224 4.80 -9.27 -15.86
C TRP A 224 5.79 -10.31 -15.32
N LEU A 225 5.29 -11.16 -14.43
CA LEU A 225 6.00 -12.32 -13.91
C LEU A 225 5.04 -13.51 -13.94
N GLY A 226 5.47 -14.60 -14.57
CA GLY A 226 4.66 -15.83 -14.66
C GLY A 226 4.44 -16.47 -13.28
N ALA A 227 3.46 -17.38 -13.22
CA ALA A 227 2.89 -17.91 -11.98
C ALA A 227 3.94 -18.35 -10.96
N GLU A 228 4.85 -19.25 -11.32
CA GLU A 228 5.85 -19.78 -10.40
C GLU A 228 6.84 -18.71 -9.91
N GLY A 229 7.11 -17.70 -10.73
CA GLY A 229 7.89 -16.53 -10.33
C GLY A 229 7.15 -15.69 -9.28
N THR A 230 5.87 -15.41 -9.52
CA THR A 230 5.01 -14.65 -8.59
C THR A 230 4.77 -15.42 -7.28
N ILE A 231 4.53 -16.73 -7.34
CA ILE A 231 4.34 -17.59 -6.16
C ILE A 231 5.60 -17.58 -5.28
N ALA A 232 6.79 -17.60 -5.87
CA ALA A 232 8.04 -17.51 -5.12
C ALA A 232 8.21 -16.17 -4.37
N LEU A 233 7.40 -15.15 -4.68
CA LEU A 233 7.37 -13.87 -3.99
C LEU A 233 6.37 -13.82 -2.83
N LEU A 234 5.35 -14.70 -2.79
CA LEU A 234 4.32 -14.68 -1.74
C LEU A 234 4.88 -14.69 -0.31
N PRO A 235 5.89 -15.53 0.04
CA PRO A 235 6.42 -15.55 1.40
C PRO A 235 7.12 -14.26 1.85
N ARG A 236 7.34 -13.31 0.92
CA ARG A 236 7.94 -12.00 1.20
C ARG A 236 6.90 -10.90 1.40
N PHE A 237 5.62 -11.17 1.18
CA PHE A 237 4.59 -10.17 1.41
C PHE A 237 4.38 -9.99 2.91
N ASP A 238 4.99 -8.95 3.45
CA ASP A 238 4.79 -8.49 4.81
C ASP A 238 4.79 -6.97 4.81
N VAL A 239 3.63 -6.37 5.01
CA VAL A 239 3.48 -4.91 5.06
C VAL A 239 3.21 -4.40 6.46
N GLN A 240 3.56 -5.15 7.52
CA GLN A 240 3.34 -4.81 8.94
C GLN A 240 4.10 -3.56 9.40
N MET A 241 3.68 -2.40 8.90
CA MET A 241 4.25 -1.10 9.18
C MET A 241 3.33 -0.32 10.14
N PRO A 242 3.89 0.50 11.04
CA PRO A 242 3.07 1.28 11.98
C PRO A 242 2.22 2.35 11.29
N ARG A 243 2.59 2.73 10.06
CA ARG A 243 1.92 3.75 9.25
C ARG A 243 1.58 3.18 7.87
N PRO A 244 0.52 3.69 7.22
CA PRO A 244 -0.41 4.71 7.72
C PRO A 244 -1.39 4.16 8.77
N SER A 245 -1.71 2.87 8.71
CA SER A 245 -2.44 2.16 9.77
C SER A 245 -1.81 0.80 10.06
N TYR A 246 -1.33 0.61 11.29
CA TYR A 246 -0.75 -0.65 11.74
C TYR A 246 -1.73 -1.83 11.60
N LEU A 247 -3.01 -1.61 11.90
CA LEU A 247 -4.00 -2.69 11.89
C LEU A 247 -4.42 -3.09 10.47
N VAL A 248 -4.55 -2.16 9.53
CA VAL A 248 -4.81 -2.50 8.11
C VAL A 248 -3.62 -3.26 7.52
N ASN A 249 -2.42 -2.77 7.76
CA ASN A 249 -1.18 -3.40 7.32
C ASN A 249 -1.03 -4.84 7.85
N ARG A 250 -1.25 -5.03 9.17
CA ARG A 250 -1.21 -6.35 9.80
C ARG A 250 -2.32 -7.27 9.31
N TRP A 251 -3.51 -6.74 9.08
CA TRP A 251 -4.64 -7.48 8.52
C TRP A 251 -4.34 -7.99 7.09
N LEU A 252 -3.78 -7.15 6.21
CA LEU A 252 -3.38 -7.57 4.85
C LEU A 252 -2.29 -8.65 4.89
N THR A 253 -1.24 -8.49 5.70
CA THR A 253 -0.22 -9.54 5.86
C THR A 253 -0.84 -10.85 6.35
N ALA A 254 -1.77 -10.77 7.32
CA ALA A 254 -2.43 -11.95 7.87
C ALA A 254 -3.34 -12.64 6.84
N ILE A 255 -4.03 -11.89 5.97
CA ILE A 255 -4.81 -12.47 4.85
C ILE A 255 -3.91 -13.27 3.92
N PHE A 256 -2.79 -12.69 3.48
CA PHE A 256 -1.87 -13.37 2.58
C PHE A 256 -1.28 -14.64 3.20
N ALA A 257 -1.02 -14.63 4.51
CA ALA A 257 -0.59 -15.83 5.22
C ALA A 257 -1.72 -16.87 5.37
N ALA A 258 -2.94 -16.46 5.73
CA ALA A 258 -4.07 -17.35 5.98
C ALA A 258 -4.62 -18.02 4.71
N TYR A 259 -4.48 -17.35 3.56
CA TYR A 259 -4.98 -17.79 2.27
C TYR A 259 -3.85 -18.08 1.26
N GLU A 260 -2.61 -18.28 1.73
CA GLU A 260 -1.46 -18.58 0.87
C GLU A 260 -1.73 -19.74 -0.13
N PRO A 261 -2.37 -20.87 0.26
CA PRO A 261 -2.71 -21.93 -0.68
C PRO A 261 -3.68 -21.48 -1.77
N GLN A 262 -4.72 -20.72 -1.42
CA GLN A 262 -5.71 -20.21 -2.35
C GLN A 262 -5.09 -19.18 -3.30
N ILE A 263 -4.29 -18.24 -2.78
CA ILE A 263 -3.60 -17.23 -3.60
C ILE A 263 -2.62 -17.90 -4.57
N THR A 264 -1.92 -18.95 -4.13
CA THR A 264 -1.05 -19.74 -5.00
C THR A 264 -1.82 -20.32 -6.19
N GLU A 265 -3.00 -20.88 -5.93
CA GLU A 265 -3.85 -21.46 -6.98
C GLU A 265 -4.43 -20.38 -7.91
N LEU A 266 -4.88 -19.25 -7.37
CA LEU A 266 -5.33 -18.09 -8.16
C LEU A 266 -4.24 -17.61 -9.12
N ILE A 267 -2.98 -17.53 -8.67
CA ILE A 267 -1.86 -17.13 -9.54
C ILE A 267 -1.62 -18.15 -10.67
N ARG A 268 -1.82 -19.45 -10.42
CA ARG A 268 -1.73 -20.46 -11.50
C ARG A 268 -2.92 -20.40 -12.45
N GLU A 269 -4.11 -20.16 -11.93
CA GLU A 269 -5.33 -20.00 -12.72
C GLU A 269 -5.28 -18.75 -13.59
N ARG A 270 -4.70 -17.65 -13.09
CA ARG A 270 -4.40 -16.43 -13.86
C ARG A 270 -3.67 -16.75 -15.16
N ASP A 271 -2.56 -17.49 -15.05
CA ASP A 271 -1.73 -17.84 -16.20
C ASP A 271 -2.48 -18.81 -17.14
N ARG A 272 -3.23 -19.78 -16.61
CA ARG A 272 -4.07 -20.69 -17.41
C ARG A 272 -5.17 -19.96 -18.17
N THR A 273 -5.83 -19.02 -17.51
CA THR A 273 -6.86 -18.17 -18.13
C THR A 273 -6.27 -17.33 -19.25
N LEU A 274 -5.12 -16.68 -19.03
CA LEU A 274 -4.44 -15.91 -20.09
C LEU A 274 -3.97 -16.76 -21.27
N LEU A 275 -3.55 -18.00 -21.02
CA LEU A 275 -3.11 -18.94 -22.07
C LEU A 275 -4.28 -19.44 -22.94
N THR A 276 -5.47 -19.56 -22.35
CA THR A 276 -6.66 -20.11 -23.03
C THR A 276 -7.62 -19.04 -23.53
N HIS A 277 -7.43 -17.78 -23.11
CA HIS A 277 -8.24 -16.64 -23.54
C HIS A 277 -8.12 -16.43 -25.05
N ARG A 278 -9.27 -16.24 -25.71
CA ARG A 278 -9.32 -15.92 -27.13
C ARG A 278 -9.50 -14.43 -27.30
N GLN A 279 -8.39 -13.76 -27.51
CA GLN A 279 -8.32 -12.32 -27.72
C GLN A 279 -8.52 -11.94 -29.20
N PRO A 280 -8.93 -10.69 -29.49
CA PRO A 280 -8.99 -10.17 -30.86
C PRO A 280 -7.64 -10.23 -31.58
N GLU A 281 -7.66 -10.27 -32.92
CA GLU A 281 -6.45 -10.29 -33.74
C GLU A 281 -5.55 -9.06 -33.45
N GLY A 282 -4.25 -9.30 -33.27
CA GLY A 282 -3.27 -8.24 -32.98
C GLY A 282 -3.28 -7.72 -31.54
N VAL A 283 -4.15 -8.22 -30.66
CA VAL A 283 -4.16 -7.89 -29.23
C VAL A 283 -3.40 -8.99 -28.47
N GLU A 284 -2.55 -8.61 -27.52
CA GLU A 284 -2.00 -9.59 -26.56
C GLU A 284 -3.04 -9.88 -25.48
N ALA A 285 -3.20 -11.14 -25.06
CA ALA A 285 -4.17 -11.50 -24.01
C ALA A 285 -3.99 -10.66 -22.72
N ARG A 286 -2.75 -10.29 -22.40
CA ARG A 286 -2.41 -9.43 -21.24
C ARG A 286 -2.84 -7.96 -21.38
N GLN A 287 -3.22 -7.55 -22.59
CA GLN A 287 -3.64 -6.20 -22.96
C GLN A 287 -5.10 -6.14 -23.39
N ASP A 288 -5.80 -7.27 -23.38
CA ASP A 288 -7.21 -7.34 -23.76
C ASP A 288 -8.11 -6.84 -22.62
N ARG A 289 -8.78 -5.72 -22.89
CA ARG A 289 -9.69 -5.05 -21.94
C ARG A 289 -10.99 -5.80 -21.70
N ALA A 290 -11.31 -6.81 -22.52
CA ALA A 290 -12.45 -7.69 -22.27
C ALA A 290 -12.19 -8.69 -21.13
N LEU A 291 -10.93 -8.90 -20.75
CA LEU A 291 -10.53 -9.79 -19.66
C LEU A 291 -9.92 -8.96 -18.54
N GLU A 292 -10.72 -8.65 -17.52
CA GLU A 292 -10.27 -7.89 -16.34
C GLU A 292 -9.84 -8.82 -15.20
N VAL A 293 -10.76 -9.62 -14.67
CA VAL A 293 -10.50 -10.61 -13.63
C VAL A 293 -10.07 -11.93 -14.28
N THR A 294 -8.96 -12.48 -13.83
CA THR A 294 -8.33 -13.67 -14.42
C THR A 294 -8.44 -14.91 -13.56
N SER A 295 -8.73 -14.76 -12.27
CA SER A 295 -9.09 -15.86 -11.37
C SER A 295 -9.75 -15.29 -10.13
N GLU A 296 -10.62 -16.06 -9.47
CA GLU A 296 -11.36 -15.60 -8.29
C GLU A 296 -11.59 -16.74 -7.28
N PHE A 297 -11.49 -16.38 -6.00
CA PHE A 297 -11.89 -17.20 -4.86
C PHE A 297 -12.84 -16.37 -3.99
N LYS A 298 -14.13 -16.73 -3.98
CA LYS A 298 -15.13 -16.12 -3.11
C LYS A 298 -15.12 -16.79 -1.75
N LEU A 299 -15.17 -16.00 -0.68
CA LEU A 299 -15.42 -16.53 0.65
C LEU A 299 -16.91 -16.77 0.76
N SER A 300 -17.31 -18.01 1.05
CA SER A 300 -18.70 -18.32 1.35
C SER A 300 -19.13 -17.53 2.59
N ASP A 301 -20.32 -16.93 2.56
CA ASP A 301 -20.98 -16.42 3.77
C ASP A 301 -21.10 -17.59 4.76
N GLY A 302 -20.40 -17.49 5.88
CA GLY A 302 -20.55 -18.41 7.01
C GLY A 302 -21.86 -18.20 7.75
#